data_AF-A0A834IFK0-F1
#
_entry.id   AF-A0A834IFK0-F1
#
_cell.length_a   1.000
_cell.length_b   1.000
_cell.length_c   1.000
_cell.angle_alpha   90.00
_cell.angle_beta   90.00
_cell.angle_gamma   90.00
#
_symmetry.space_group_name_H-M   'P 1'
#
loop_
_entity.id
_entity.type
_entity.pdbx_description
1 polymer ?
#
loop_
_entity_poly.entity_id
_entity_poly.type
_entity_poly.pdbx_seq_one_letter_code
_entity_poly.pdbx_strand_id
1 'polypeptide(L)'
;MKYRSKKGLLPFVELNGEEIADSALIIKELSQKFNNDLDAGLTAEQRNLAHATISMIENHLAWVVMWWRSKYPDSVLKGYKVNLQHALGTRIPNGLLNFFFKFAYGRKGTKKAKAHGIGVHTPEEIIQFGQEDLKVLSDMLADKPFFFGDEPTNLDVVVFAHLAQVYFIDKEVEWALRDYMIESCPNLVGHVNRMKERCFADWDDICSTLDLNSHLPKPEPETKDDKEAAKDEKESDKEKEPEEKDIEKEKEEAKEKDKAANKEPEENKEKEAAK
;
A
#
# COMPACT_ATOMS: atom_id res chain seq x y z
N MET A 1 -8.75 -9.19 -0.10
CA MET A 1 -7.28 -9.23 0.07
C MET A 1 -7.01 -10.17 1.24
N LYS A 2 -6.37 -11.30 0.97
CA LYS A 2 -6.16 -12.40 1.92
C LYS A 2 -5.06 -12.11 2.96
N TYR A 3 -4.29 -11.03 2.79
CA TYR A 3 -3.18 -10.69 3.68
C TYR A 3 -3.27 -9.22 4.11
N ARG A 4 -3.53 -9.03 5.40
CA ARG A 4 -3.35 -7.79 6.16
C ARG A 4 -2.80 -8.23 7.51
N SER A 5 -2.07 -7.35 8.18
CA SER A 5 -1.67 -7.62 9.56
C SER A 5 -2.87 -7.83 10.47
N LYS A 6 -2.64 -8.30 11.69
CA LYS A 6 -3.60 -8.31 12.81
C LYS A 6 -4.19 -6.91 13.07
N LYS A 7 -3.46 -5.84 12.72
CA LYS A 7 -3.92 -4.44 12.79
C LYS A 7 -4.72 -3.99 11.55
N GLY A 8 -4.86 -4.84 10.54
CA GLY A 8 -5.51 -4.50 9.27
C GLY A 8 -4.66 -3.63 8.34
N LEU A 9 -3.36 -3.47 8.63
CA LEU A 9 -2.44 -2.58 7.92
C LEU A 9 -1.57 -3.35 6.91
N LEU A 10 -1.07 -2.60 5.92
CA LEU A 10 0.00 -2.97 5.02
C LEU A 10 0.99 -1.79 4.97
N PRO A 11 2.30 -2.02 4.86
CA PRO A 11 2.96 -3.34 4.86
C PRO A 11 2.99 -3.99 6.25
N PHE A 12 3.26 -5.30 6.28
CA PHE A 12 3.64 -6.06 7.47
C PHE A 12 4.64 -7.16 7.08
N VAL A 13 5.43 -7.62 8.05
CA VAL A 13 6.32 -8.77 7.91
C VAL A 13 6.09 -9.73 9.07
N GLU A 14 6.50 -10.98 8.88
CA GLU A 14 6.66 -11.94 9.97
C GLU A 14 8.14 -12.21 10.17
N LEU A 15 8.63 -11.95 11.39
CA LEU A 15 10.04 -12.06 11.74
C LEU A 15 10.15 -13.01 12.94
N ASN A 16 10.65 -14.23 12.70
CA ASN A 16 10.74 -15.30 13.70
C ASN A 16 9.39 -15.62 14.40
N GLY A 17 8.29 -15.66 13.65
CA GLY A 17 6.95 -15.93 14.21
C GLY A 17 6.25 -14.71 14.80
N GLU A 18 6.91 -13.55 14.87
CA GLU A 18 6.31 -12.30 15.32
C GLU A 18 5.87 -11.44 14.13
N GLU A 19 4.60 -11.01 14.15
CA GLU A 19 4.07 -10.12 13.13
C GLU A 19 4.36 -8.65 13.48
N ILE A 20 5.05 -7.95 12.58
CA ILE A 20 5.36 -6.53 12.71
C ILE A 20 4.66 -5.80 11.56
N ALA A 21 3.76 -4.89 11.91
CA ALA A 21 3.03 -4.06 10.96
C ALA A 21 3.48 -2.61 11.06
N ASP A 22 3.30 -1.84 9.98
CA ASP A 22 3.78 -0.45 9.78
C ASP A 22 5.23 -0.38 9.31
N SER A 23 5.49 0.32 8.21
CA SER A 23 6.83 0.40 7.60
C SER A 23 7.87 1.00 8.53
N ALA A 24 7.53 2.02 9.33
CA ALA A 24 8.49 2.63 10.25
C ALA A 24 8.87 1.67 11.38
N LEU A 25 7.91 0.89 11.88
CA LEU A 25 8.18 -0.14 12.89
C LEU A 25 8.98 -1.30 12.29
N ILE A 26 8.64 -1.75 11.08
CA ILE A 26 9.37 -2.80 10.37
C ILE A 26 10.83 -2.41 10.16
N ILE A 27 11.08 -1.20 9.62
CA ILE A 27 12.44 -0.70 9.39
C ILE A 27 13.21 -0.62 10.71
N LYS A 28 12.60 -0.07 11.77
CA LYS A 28 13.23 0.01 13.09
C LYS A 28 13.65 -1.36 13.63
N GLU A 29 12.74 -2.34 13.63
CA GLU A 29 13.01 -3.68 14.17
C GLU A 29 14.08 -4.42 13.35
N LEU A 30 14.02 -4.32 12.01
CA LEU A 30 15.03 -4.90 11.14
C LEU A 30 16.40 -4.25 11.34
N SER A 31 16.46 -2.91 11.42
CA SER A 31 17.70 -2.18 11.69
C SER A 31 18.34 -2.58 13.01
N GLN A 32 17.54 -2.73 14.07
CA GLN A 32 18.04 -3.19 15.37
C GLN A 32 18.52 -4.64 15.32
N LYS A 33 17.73 -5.53 14.70
CA LYS A 33 18.05 -6.96 14.64
C LYS A 33 19.31 -7.27 13.83
N PHE A 34 19.50 -6.57 12.71
CA PHE A 34 20.62 -6.80 11.80
C PHE A 34 21.77 -5.80 12.01
N ASN A 35 21.69 -4.96 13.06
CA ASN A 35 22.67 -3.93 13.37
C ASN A 35 23.01 -3.05 12.16
N ASN A 36 21.97 -2.61 11.45
CA ASN A 36 22.06 -1.83 10.23
C ASN A 36 21.09 -0.65 10.28
N ASP A 37 21.52 0.44 10.92
CA ASP A 37 20.78 1.71 10.96
C ASP A 37 21.22 2.60 9.78
N LEU A 38 20.30 2.83 8.83
CA LEU A 38 20.52 3.71 7.68
C LEU A 38 20.77 5.17 8.09
N ASP A 39 20.31 5.56 9.27
CA ASP A 39 20.40 6.92 9.78
C ASP A 39 21.54 7.07 10.81
N ALA A 40 22.38 6.05 10.99
CA ALA A 40 23.45 6.02 12.00
C ALA A 40 24.40 7.23 11.90
N GLY A 41 24.69 7.68 10.68
CA GLY A 41 25.58 8.82 10.41
C GLY A 41 24.94 10.20 10.54
N LEU A 42 23.62 10.29 10.78
CA LEU A 42 22.91 11.56 10.81
C LEU A 42 23.12 12.32 12.11
N THR A 43 23.35 13.63 11.99
CA THR A 43 23.31 14.56 13.13
C THR A 43 21.87 14.70 13.66
N ALA A 44 21.73 15.23 14.88
CA ALA A 44 20.42 15.51 15.46
C ALA A 44 19.58 16.46 14.58
N GLU A 45 20.21 17.47 13.97
CA GLU A 45 19.55 18.40 13.05
C GLU A 45 19.07 17.69 11.77
N GLN A 46 19.90 16.82 11.20
CA GLN A 46 19.53 16.03 10.02
C GLN A 46 18.40 15.05 10.33
N ARG A 47 18.40 14.41 11.50
CA ARG A 47 17.30 13.54 11.95
C ARG A 47 15.98 14.31 12.07
N ASN A 48 16.01 15.51 12.63
CA ASN A 48 14.82 16.37 12.72
C ASN A 48 14.31 16.76 11.33
N LEU A 49 15.22 17.13 10.42
CA LEU A 49 14.87 17.47 9.04
C LEU A 49 14.31 16.25 8.29
N ALA A 50 14.90 15.07 8.47
CA ALA A 50 14.41 13.82 7.90
C ALA A 50 12.98 13.53 8.37
N HIS A 51 12.72 13.63 9.67
CA HIS A 51 11.39 13.43 10.23
C HIS A 51 10.34 14.39 9.66
N ALA A 52 10.66 15.69 9.59
CA ALA A 52 9.77 16.70 9.02
C ALA A 52 9.47 16.43 7.53
N THR A 53 10.50 16.04 6.78
CA THR A 53 10.39 15.78 5.34
C THR A 53 9.60 14.50 5.07
N ILE A 54 9.85 13.41 5.80
CA ILE A 54 9.06 12.17 5.73
C ILE A 54 7.60 12.47 6.07
N SER A 55 7.35 13.27 7.12
CA SER A 55 6.00 13.65 7.52
C SER A 55 5.27 14.41 6.42
N MET A 56 5.95 15.34 5.72
CA MET A 56 5.41 16.04 4.54
C MET A 56 5.10 15.06 3.41
N ILE A 57 6.03 14.16 3.08
CA ILE A 57 5.83 13.17 2.00
C ILE A 57 4.60 12.29 2.30
N GLU A 58 4.50 11.73 3.50
CA GLU A 58 3.46 10.76 3.86
C GLU A 58 2.09 11.40 4.11
N ASN A 59 2.05 12.63 4.62
CA ASN A 59 0.81 13.29 5.01
C ASN A 59 0.37 14.40 4.04
N HIS A 60 1.18 14.75 3.03
CA HIS A 60 0.83 15.75 2.02
C HIS A 60 0.97 15.18 0.61
N LEU A 61 2.20 14.92 0.14
CA LEU A 61 2.46 14.43 -1.22
C LEU A 61 1.75 13.10 -1.52
N ALA A 62 1.80 12.15 -0.59
CA ALA A 62 1.13 10.85 -0.74
C ALA A 62 -0.39 11.01 -0.88
N TRP A 63 -0.98 12.03 -0.25
CA TRP A 63 -2.41 12.32 -0.34
C TRP A 63 -2.80 13.03 -1.64
N VAL A 64 -1.90 13.83 -2.23
CA VAL A 64 -2.03 14.33 -3.61
C VAL A 64 -2.07 13.15 -4.59
N VAL A 65 -1.13 12.21 -4.47
CA VAL A 65 -1.08 11.00 -5.30
C VAL A 65 -2.33 10.12 -5.08
N MET A 66 -2.76 9.94 -3.83
CA MET A 66 -3.97 9.17 -3.50
C MET A 66 -5.22 9.81 -4.10
N TRP A 67 -5.33 11.14 -4.02
CA TRP A 67 -6.43 11.88 -4.65
C TRP A 67 -6.43 11.64 -6.16
N TRP A 68 -5.28 11.77 -6.84
CA TRP A 68 -5.18 11.54 -8.28
C TRP A 68 -5.61 10.11 -8.64
N ARG A 69 -5.10 9.11 -7.91
CA ARG A 69 -5.47 7.69 -8.11
C ARG A 69 -6.97 7.45 -7.96
N SER A 70 -7.61 8.16 -7.03
CA SER A 70 -9.03 8.04 -6.77
C SER A 70 -9.88 8.77 -7.80
N LYS A 71 -9.40 9.92 -8.28
CA LYS A 71 -10.08 10.76 -9.27
C LYS A 71 -10.00 10.14 -10.66
N TYR A 72 -8.89 9.49 -11.00
CA TYR A 72 -8.59 8.95 -12.33
C TYR A 72 -8.28 7.44 -12.29
N PRO A 73 -9.23 6.58 -11.85
CA PRO A 73 -9.00 5.14 -11.74
C PRO A 73 -8.66 4.47 -13.09
N ASP A 74 -9.13 5.02 -14.20
CA ASP A 74 -8.81 4.54 -15.55
C ASP A 74 -7.33 4.76 -15.87
N SER A 75 -6.83 5.96 -15.57
CA SER A 75 -5.41 6.31 -15.69
C SER A 75 -4.54 5.47 -14.78
N VAL A 76 -5.01 5.10 -13.58
CA VAL A 76 -4.30 4.17 -12.68
C VAL A 76 -4.17 2.78 -13.31
N LEU A 77 -5.29 2.22 -13.80
CA LEU A 77 -5.27 0.87 -14.40
C LEU A 77 -4.38 0.82 -15.64
N LYS A 78 -4.44 1.86 -16.50
CA LYS A 78 -3.59 1.98 -17.69
C LYS A 78 -2.13 2.21 -17.31
N GLY A 79 -1.87 3.21 -16.49
CA GLY A 79 -0.54 3.73 -16.17
C GLY A 79 0.33 2.75 -15.39
N TYR A 80 -0.25 2.02 -14.45
CA TYR A 80 0.45 0.98 -13.69
C TYR A 80 0.26 -0.42 -14.29
N LYS A 81 -0.35 -0.53 -15.48
CA LYS A 81 -0.58 -1.80 -16.20
C LYS A 81 -1.24 -2.87 -15.31
N VAL A 82 -2.20 -2.45 -14.48
CA VAL A 82 -2.81 -3.32 -13.47
C VAL A 82 -3.76 -4.30 -14.13
N ASN A 83 -3.44 -5.58 -14.02
CA ASN A 83 -4.38 -6.67 -14.30
C ASN A 83 -5.10 -7.07 -13.01
N LEU A 84 -6.35 -6.63 -12.84
CA LEU A 84 -7.12 -6.90 -11.62
C LEU A 84 -7.45 -8.37 -11.44
N GLN A 85 -7.59 -9.12 -12.55
CA GLN A 85 -7.83 -10.56 -12.48
C GLN A 85 -6.63 -11.27 -11.84
N HIS A 86 -5.41 -10.95 -12.29
CA HIS A 86 -4.17 -11.44 -11.71
C HIS A 86 -4.00 -10.97 -10.25
N ALA A 87 -4.13 -9.67 -10.00
CA ALA A 87 -3.93 -9.07 -8.68
C ALA A 87 -4.89 -9.59 -7.60
N LEU A 88 -6.12 -9.97 -7.99
CA LEU A 88 -7.13 -10.51 -7.07
C LEU A 88 -7.17 -12.04 -7.05
N GLY A 89 -6.39 -12.73 -7.89
CA GLY A 89 -6.40 -14.19 -7.99
C GLY A 89 -7.77 -14.76 -8.38
N THR A 90 -8.50 -14.05 -9.24
CA THR A 90 -9.89 -14.38 -9.60
C THR A 90 -10.00 -14.86 -11.05
N ARG A 91 -11.11 -15.53 -11.39
CA ARG A 91 -11.45 -15.92 -12.77
C ARG A 91 -12.45 -14.94 -13.43
N ILE A 92 -12.85 -13.89 -12.72
CA ILE A 92 -13.79 -12.90 -13.23
C ILE A 92 -13.14 -12.13 -14.40
N PRO A 93 -13.84 -11.93 -15.53
CA PRO A 93 -13.31 -11.17 -16.66
C PRO A 93 -12.85 -9.76 -16.26
N ASN A 94 -11.67 -9.36 -16.73
CA ASN A 94 -11.04 -8.10 -16.34
C ASN A 94 -11.90 -6.85 -16.65
N GLY A 95 -12.72 -6.88 -17.70
CA GLY A 95 -13.65 -5.77 -18.01
C GLY A 95 -14.66 -5.49 -16.89
N LEU A 96 -15.22 -6.55 -16.28
CA LEU A 96 -16.13 -6.41 -15.14
C LEU A 96 -15.39 -5.92 -13.90
N LEU A 97 -14.21 -6.49 -13.62
CA LEU A 97 -13.36 -6.06 -12.51
C LEU A 97 -12.99 -4.59 -12.63
N ASN A 98 -12.61 -4.13 -13.82
CA ASN A 98 -12.30 -2.74 -14.10
C ASN A 98 -13.52 -1.85 -13.81
N PHE A 99 -14.72 -2.23 -14.23
CA PHE A 99 -15.94 -1.47 -13.94
C PHE A 99 -16.20 -1.34 -12.43
N PHE A 100 -16.14 -2.45 -11.69
CA PHE A 100 -16.32 -2.43 -10.24
C PHE A 100 -15.22 -1.65 -9.52
N PHE A 101 -13.97 -1.79 -9.98
CA PHE A 101 -12.84 -1.06 -9.43
C PHE A 101 -13.04 0.45 -9.59
N LYS A 102 -13.37 0.93 -10.79
CA LYS A 102 -13.63 2.35 -11.04
C LYS A 102 -14.68 2.92 -10.10
N PHE A 103 -15.80 2.21 -9.95
CA PHE A 103 -16.89 2.66 -9.09
C PHE A 103 -16.54 2.61 -7.60
N ALA A 104 -16.00 1.49 -7.12
CA ALA A 104 -15.74 1.28 -5.71
C ALA A 104 -14.48 2.02 -5.23
N TYR A 105 -13.37 1.90 -5.96
CA TYR A 105 -12.09 2.52 -5.64
C TYR A 105 -12.19 4.03 -5.74
N GLY A 106 -12.71 4.56 -6.86
CA GLY A 106 -12.85 6.00 -7.06
C GLY A 106 -13.73 6.65 -5.99
N ARG A 107 -14.94 6.11 -5.76
CA ARG A 107 -15.87 6.68 -4.77
C ARG A 107 -15.33 6.60 -3.33
N LYS A 108 -14.75 5.47 -2.92
CA LYS A 108 -14.18 5.33 -1.56
C LYS A 108 -12.94 6.19 -1.40
N GLY A 109 -12.07 6.22 -2.41
CA GLY A 109 -10.85 7.02 -2.42
C GLY A 109 -11.12 8.51 -2.35
N THR A 110 -12.04 9.04 -3.16
CA THR A 110 -12.44 10.46 -3.08
C THR A 110 -13.05 10.82 -1.73
N LYS A 111 -13.84 9.92 -1.11
CA LYS A 111 -14.33 10.15 0.26
C LYS A 111 -13.20 10.24 1.28
N LYS A 112 -12.19 9.36 1.17
CA LYS A 112 -11.00 9.41 2.03
C LYS A 112 -10.20 10.70 1.81
N ALA A 113 -9.98 11.10 0.56
CA ALA A 113 -9.30 12.36 0.23
C ALA A 113 -10.01 13.56 0.87
N LYS A 114 -11.34 13.60 0.80
CA LYS A 114 -12.15 14.64 1.45
C LYS A 114 -12.03 14.61 2.97
N ALA A 115 -12.09 13.42 3.59
CA ALA A 115 -11.94 13.28 5.03
C ALA A 115 -10.54 13.67 5.53
N HIS A 116 -9.51 13.48 4.71
CA HIS A 116 -8.14 13.94 4.99
C HIS A 116 -8.00 15.47 4.92
N GLY A 117 -8.85 16.15 4.14
CA GLY A 117 -8.76 17.58 3.88
C GLY A 117 -8.28 17.89 2.47
N ILE A 118 -7.29 17.14 1.94
CA ILE A 118 -6.75 17.40 0.58
C ILE A 118 -7.84 17.43 -0.51
N GLY A 119 -8.84 16.55 -0.39
CA GLY A 119 -9.88 16.39 -1.41
C GLY A 119 -10.98 17.45 -1.40
N VAL A 120 -10.90 18.45 -0.52
CA VAL A 120 -11.84 19.60 -0.51
C VAL A 120 -11.41 20.70 -1.48
N HIS A 121 -10.13 20.72 -1.86
CA HIS A 121 -9.51 21.68 -2.77
C HIS A 121 -9.86 21.41 -4.24
N THR A 122 -9.59 22.38 -5.09
CA THR A 122 -9.75 22.23 -6.54
C THR A 122 -8.68 21.29 -7.11
N PRO A 123 -8.94 20.64 -8.26
CA PRO A 123 -7.91 19.86 -8.95
C PRO A 123 -6.60 20.62 -9.17
N GLU A 124 -6.69 21.90 -9.53
CA GLU A 124 -5.54 22.77 -9.81
C GLU A 124 -4.72 23.03 -8.54
N GLU A 125 -5.38 23.36 -7.44
CA GLU A 125 -4.74 23.54 -6.12
C GLU A 125 -4.04 22.26 -5.65
N ILE A 126 -4.69 21.10 -5.79
CA ILE A 126 -4.14 19.81 -5.36
C ILE A 126 -2.88 19.45 -6.16
N ILE A 127 -2.89 19.71 -7.47
CA ILE A 127 -1.69 19.52 -8.30
C ILE A 127 -0.58 20.48 -7.89
N GLN A 128 -0.91 21.76 -7.65
CA GLN A 128 0.06 22.75 -7.18
C GLN A 128 0.72 22.34 -5.86
N PHE A 129 -0.04 21.82 -4.90
CA PHE A 129 0.50 21.29 -3.64
C PHE A 129 1.54 20.20 -3.86
N GLY A 130 1.26 19.25 -4.76
CA GLY A 130 2.23 18.22 -5.10
C GLY A 130 3.48 18.79 -5.81
N GLN A 131 3.32 19.78 -6.67
CA GLN A 131 4.44 20.45 -7.34
C GLN A 131 5.33 21.20 -6.35
N GLU A 132 4.72 21.85 -5.35
CA GLU A 132 5.44 22.53 -4.27
C GLU A 132 6.22 21.53 -3.39
N ASP A 133 5.62 20.39 -3.03
CA ASP A 133 6.33 19.31 -2.31
C ASP A 133 7.52 18.78 -3.12
N LEU A 134 7.34 18.54 -4.43
CA LEU A 134 8.42 18.12 -5.33
C LEU A 134 9.52 19.17 -5.40
N LYS A 135 9.15 20.46 -5.47
CA LYS A 135 10.12 21.56 -5.46
C LYS A 135 10.93 21.57 -4.17
N VAL A 136 10.29 21.40 -3.01
CA VAL A 136 10.99 21.32 -1.72
C VAL A 136 11.99 20.16 -1.72
N LEU A 137 11.57 18.96 -2.15
CA LEU A 137 12.47 17.81 -2.25
C LEU A 137 13.63 18.06 -3.22
N SER A 138 13.35 18.68 -4.36
CA SER A 138 14.35 19.04 -5.36
C SER A 138 15.38 20.03 -4.80
N ASP A 139 14.93 21.09 -4.14
CA ASP A 139 15.79 22.11 -3.53
C ASP A 139 16.62 21.51 -2.38
N MET A 140 16.03 20.59 -1.60
CA MET A 140 16.71 19.88 -0.51
C MET A 140 17.78 18.91 -1.02
N LEU A 141 17.51 18.17 -2.10
CA LEU A 141 18.48 17.28 -2.73
C LEU A 141 19.62 18.09 -3.37
N ALA A 142 19.29 19.21 -4.03
CA ALA A 142 20.21 20.04 -4.78
C ALA A 142 21.09 19.19 -5.72
N ASP A 143 22.42 19.33 -5.63
CA ASP A 143 23.39 18.60 -6.44
C ASP A 143 23.91 17.32 -5.75
N LYS A 144 23.37 16.96 -4.56
CA LYS A 144 23.82 15.79 -3.80
C LYS A 144 23.30 14.49 -4.43
N PRO A 145 24.04 13.38 -4.32
CA PRO A 145 23.55 12.08 -4.77
C PRO A 145 22.38 11.59 -3.90
N PHE A 146 22.40 11.86 -2.59
CA PHE A 146 21.36 11.55 -1.61
C PHE A 146 21.10 12.73 -0.67
N PHE A 147 19.97 12.73 0.06
CA PHE A 147 19.52 13.94 0.78
C PHE A 147 20.52 14.45 1.84
N PHE A 148 21.28 13.56 2.47
CA PHE A 148 22.25 13.91 3.53
C PHE A 148 23.71 13.63 3.19
N GLY A 149 24.04 13.32 1.93
CA GLY A 149 25.43 13.12 1.50
C GLY A 149 25.58 12.03 0.45
N ASP A 150 26.63 11.24 0.57
CA ASP A 150 27.05 10.24 -0.42
C ASP A 150 26.39 8.87 -0.26
N GLU A 151 25.77 8.60 0.90
CA GLU A 151 25.07 7.35 1.17
C GLU A 151 23.57 7.59 1.43
N PRO A 152 22.70 6.67 0.98
CA PRO A 152 21.26 6.79 1.19
C PRO A 152 20.89 6.55 2.64
N THR A 153 19.91 7.31 3.10
CA THR A 153 19.32 7.25 4.43
C THR A 153 17.89 6.76 4.36
N ASN A 154 17.20 6.64 5.49
CA ASN A 154 15.78 6.29 5.47
C ASN A 154 14.94 7.31 4.69
N LEU A 155 15.33 8.59 4.69
CA LEU A 155 14.66 9.61 3.87
C LEU A 155 14.73 9.28 2.38
N ASP A 156 15.88 8.84 1.88
CA ASP A 156 16.05 8.46 0.47
C ASP A 156 15.17 7.27 0.09
N VAL A 157 15.02 6.30 0.99
CA VAL A 157 14.12 5.14 0.80
C VAL A 157 12.67 5.59 0.71
N VAL A 158 12.23 6.48 1.61
CA VAL A 158 10.86 7.02 1.61
C VAL A 158 10.60 7.86 0.35
N VAL A 159 11.53 8.72 -0.04
CA VAL A 159 11.43 9.53 -1.26
C VAL A 159 11.33 8.63 -2.49
N PHE A 160 12.19 7.63 -2.61
CA PHE A 160 12.13 6.67 -3.71
C PHE A 160 10.76 5.96 -3.76
N ALA A 161 10.28 5.44 -2.65
CA ALA A 161 9.01 4.70 -2.59
C ALA A 161 7.81 5.53 -3.08
N HIS A 162 7.82 6.85 -2.85
CA HIS A 162 6.75 7.75 -3.29
C HIS A 162 6.96 8.25 -4.71
N LEU A 163 8.17 8.72 -5.04
CA LEU A 163 8.46 9.30 -6.35
C LEU A 163 8.52 8.26 -7.47
N ALA A 164 8.90 7.02 -7.18
CA ALA A 164 8.82 5.92 -8.16
C ALA A 164 7.39 5.70 -8.67
N GLN A 165 6.37 5.86 -7.81
CA GLN A 165 4.96 5.77 -8.20
C GLN A 165 4.54 6.90 -9.15
N VAL A 166 5.22 8.04 -9.10
CA VAL A 166 4.97 9.18 -9.98
C VAL A 166 5.73 9.02 -11.30
N TYR A 167 7.03 8.72 -11.21
CA TYR A 167 7.94 8.72 -12.34
C TYR A 167 7.74 7.54 -13.30
N PHE A 168 7.55 6.31 -12.78
CA PHE A 168 7.48 5.10 -13.61
C PHE A 168 6.09 4.77 -14.16
N ILE A 169 5.10 5.64 -13.97
CA ILE A 169 3.81 5.47 -14.62
C ILE A 169 3.97 5.53 -16.14
N ASP A 170 3.18 4.74 -16.87
CA ASP A 170 3.27 4.70 -18.34
C ASP A 170 3.13 6.10 -18.96
N LYS A 171 4.05 6.44 -19.88
CA LYS A 171 4.13 7.74 -20.55
C LYS A 171 2.86 8.13 -21.31
N GLU A 172 2.04 7.15 -21.71
CA GLU A 172 0.77 7.42 -22.38
C GLU A 172 -0.35 7.90 -21.44
N VAL A 173 -0.11 7.91 -20.13
CA VAL A 173 -1.00 8.53 -19.16
C VAL A 173 -0.54 9.95 -18.92
N GLU A 174 -1.41 10.91 -19.16
CA GLU A 174 -1.17 12.31 -18.80
C GLU A 174 -1.27 12.48 -17.29
N TRP A 175 -0.22 13.04 -16.68
CA TRP A 175 -0.23 13.36 -15.26
C TRP A 175 0.70 14.55 -14.98
N ALA A 176 0.09 15.72 -14.81
CA ALA A 176 0.81 16.98 -14.61
C ALA A 176 1.86 16.96 -13.48
N LEU A 177 1.67 16.14 -12.44
CA LEU A 177 2.64 16.00 -11.36
C LEU A 177 3.93 15.28 -11.84
N ARG A 178 3.78 14.23 -12.66
CA ARG A 178 4.93 13.55 -13.28
C ARG A 178 5.64 14.49 -14.24
N ASP A 179 4.89 15.18 -15.09
CA ASP A 179 5.47 16.05 -16.11
C ASP A 179 6.25 17.19 -15.45
N TYR A 180 5.71 17.80 -14.39
CA TYR A 180 6.45 18.75 -13.55
C TYR A 180 7.72 18.17 -12.94
N MET A 181 7.67 16.94 -12.39
CA MET A 181 8.85 16.28 -11.82
C MET A 181 9.96 16.12 -12.88
N ILE A 182 9.60 15.72 -14.09
CA ILE A 182 10.56 15.50 -15.19
C ILE A 182 11.16 16.82 -15.67
N GLU A 183 10.33 17.85 -15.85
CA GLU A 183 10.74 19.12 -16.45
C GLU A 183 11.43 20.06 -15.44
N SER A 184 10.93 20.10 -14.20
CA SER A 184 11.33 21.08 -13.19
C SER A 184 12.16 20.49 -12.05
N CYS A 185 12.19 19.17 -11.88
CA CYS A 185 12.94 18.48 -10.81
C CYS A 185 13.82 17.32 -11.35
N PRO A 186 14.68 17.55 -12.37
CA PRO A 186 15.46 16.48 -12.99
C PRO A 186 16.45 15.79 -12.03
N ASN A 187 16.90 16.47 -10.97
CA ASN A 187 17.73 15.87 -9.93
C ASN A 187 16.97 14.79 -9.13
N LEU A 188 15.66 14.95 -8.90
CA LEU A 188 14.81 13.91 -8.30
C LEU A 188 14.63 12.71 -9.24
N VAL A 189 14.53 12.93 -10.55
CA VAL A 189 14.55 11.84 -11.54
C VAL A 189 15.87 11.08 -11.44
N GLY A 190 17.00 11.79 -11.33
CA GLY A 190 18.30 11.19 -11.09
C GLY A 190 18.34 10.36 -9.80
N HIS A 191 17.80 10.89 -8.70
CA HIS A 191 17.70 10.20 -7.41
C HIS A 191 16.90 8.89 -7.51
N VAL A 192 15.71 8.93 -8.12
CA VAL A 192 14.85 7.76 -8.27
C VAL A 192 15.55 6.66 -9.07
N ASN A 193 16.26 7.02 -10.15
CA ASN A 193 16.99 6.02 -10.93
C ASN A 193 18.19 5.43 -10.17
N ARG A 194 18.95 6.25 -9.42
CA ARG A 194 20.04 5.76 -8.56
C ARG A 194 19.54 4.77 -7.51
N MET A 195 18.43 5.09 -6.85
CA MET A 195 17.81 4.20 -5.85
C MET A 195 17.29 2.92 -6.49
N LYS A 196 16.65 3.00 -7.67
CA LYS A 196 16.23 1.81 -8.44
C LYS A 196 17.42 0.89 -8.73
N GLU A 197 18.48 1.42 -9.33
CA GLU A 197 19.67 0.65 -9.73
C GLU A 197 20.37 0.00 -8.53
N ARG A 198 20.41 0.71 -7.39
CA ARG A 198 21.04 0.21 -6.16
C ARG A 198 20.22 -0.88 -5.47
N CYS A 199 18.89 -0.81 -5.50
CA CYS A 199 18.02 -1.68 -4.71
C CYS A 199 17.37 -2.82 -5.51
N PHE A 200 17.26 -2.70 -6.83
CA PHE A 200 16.49 -3.62 -7.68
C PHE A 200 17.25 -3.99 -8.94
N ALA A 201 18.19 -4.93 -8.83
CA ALA A 201 18.96 -5.43 -9.98
C ALA A 201 18.08 -6.16 -11.02
N ASP A 202 16.94 -6.69 -10.57
CA ASP A 202 15.93 -7.43 -11.33
C ASP A 202 14.66 -6.60 -11.59
N TRP A 203 14.76 -5.26 -11.59
CA TRP A 203 13.62 -4.35 -11.74
C TRP A 203 12.71 -4.70 -12.93
N ASP A 204 13.29 -4.94 -14.09
CA ASP A 204 12.54 -5.25 -15.31
C ASP A 204 11.82 -6.60 -15.22
N ASP A 205 12.43 -7.59 -14.56
CA ASP A 205 11.84 -8.90 -14.34
C ASP A 205 10.67 -8.80 -13.35
N ILE A 206 10.84 -8.12 -12.21
CA ILE A 206 9.77 -7.88 -11.23
C ILE A 206 8.60 -7.15 -11.90
N CYS A 207 8.88 -6.11 -12.71
CA CYS A 207 7.83 -5.30 -13.32
C CYS A 207 7.11 -6.02 -14.47
N SER A 208 7.79 -6.89 -15.20
CA SER A 208 7.20 -7.61 -16.34
C SER A 208 6.45 -8.88 -15.91
N THR A 209 6.99 -9.61 -14.92
CA THR A 209 6.42 -10.87 -14.45
C THR A 209 5.48 -10.71 -13.26
N LEU A 210 5.57 -9.58 -12.55
CA LEU A 210 4.91 -9.34 -11.25
C LEU A 210 5.33 -10.36 -10.17
N ASP A 211 6.49 -10.99 -10.34
CA ASP A 211 7.12 -11.85 -9.35
C ASP A 211 7.94 -11.02 -8.38
N LEU A 212 7.45 -10.88 -7.15
CA LEU A 212 8.11 -10.08 -6.11
C LEU A 212 9.42 -10.69 -5.60
N ASN A 213 9.70 -11.95 -5.95
CA ASN A 213 10.88 -12.70 -5.52
C ASN A 213 11.65 -13.28 -6.72
N SER A 214 11.70 -12.56 -7.84
CA SER A 214 12.41 -13.01 -9.06
C SER A 214 13.89 -13.36 -8.82
N HIS A 215 14.53 -12.72 -7.85
CA HIS A 215 15.91 -13.00 -7.43
C HIS A 215 16.09 -14.30 -6.63
N LEU A 216 15.02 -14.89 -6.09
CA LEU A 216 15.11 -16.15 -5.34
C LEU A 216 15.07 -17.35 -6.30
N PRO A 217 15.88 -18.41 -6.06
CA PRO A 217 15.78 -19.65 -6.81
C PRO A 217 14.36 -20.21 -6.72
N LYS A 218 13.74 -20.43 -7.89
CA LYS A 218 12.41 -21.04 -7.95
C LYS A 218 12.53 -22.55 -7.72
N PRO A 219 11.64 -23.18 -6.94
CA PRO A 219 11.59 -24.63 -6.84
C PRO A 219 11.42 -25.23 -8.24
N GLU A 220 12.08 -26.36 -8.50
CA GLU A 220 11.95 -27.07 -9.78
C GLU A 220 10.47 -27.37 -10.05
N PRO A 221 9.99 -27.19 -11.29
CA PRO A 221 8.59 -27.44 -11.60
C PRO A 221 8.26 -28.90 -11.30
N GLU A 222 7.36 -29.12 -10.35
CA GLU A 222 6.83 -30.46 -10.02
C GLU A 222 6.43 -31.18 -11.31
N THR A 223 7.05 -32.33 -11.52
CA THR A 223 6.73 -33.21 -12.64
C THR A 223 5.32 -33.77 -12.45
N LYS A 224 4.70 -34.29 -13.52
CA LYS A 224 3.36 -34.88 -13.40
C LYS A 224 3.33 -36.03 -12.39
N ASP A 225 4.46 -36.70 -12.20
CA ASP A 225 4.63 -37.82 -11.28
C ASP A 225 4.58 -37.35 -9.81
N ASP A 226 5.13 -36.17 -9.51
CA ASP A 226 5.08 -35.56 -8.17
C ASP A 226 3.64 -35.18 -7.75
N LYS A 227 2.78 -34.84 -8.74
CA LYS A 227 1.36 -34.50 -8.50
C LYS A 227 0.46 -35.71 -8.28
N GLU A 228 0.83 -36.87 -8.82
CA GLU A 228 0.13 -38.13 -8.55
C GLU A 228 0.53 -38.67 -7.17
N ALA A 229 1.82 -38.64 -6.82
CA ALA A 229 2.28 -39.01 -5.48
C ALA A 229 1.66 -38.15 -4.36
N ALA A 230 1.56 -36.82 -4.55
CA ALA A 230 0.93 -35.92 -3.58
C ALA A 230 -0.60 -36.07 -3.48
N LYS A 231 -1.24 -36.67 -4.49
CA LYS A 231 -2.68 -37.02 -4.44
C LYS A 231 -2.90 -38.31 -3.68
N ASP A 232 -2.06 -39.32 -3.90
CA ASP A 232 -2.13 -40.60 -3.21
C ASP A 232 -1.86 -40.45 -1.71
N GLU A 233 -0.90 -39.60 -1.31
CA GLU A 233 -0.67 -39.28 0.11
C GLU A 233 -1.89 -38.59 0.75
N LYS A 234 -2.55 -37.67 0.04
CA LYS A 234 -3.76 -36.97 0.52
C LYS A 234 -5.01 -37.85 0.58
N GLU A 235 -5.11 -38.89 -0.24
CA GLU A 235 -6.18 -39.90 -0.11
C GLU A 235 -5.89 -40.86 1.06
N SER A 236 -4.63 -41.20 1.32
CA SER A 236 -4.26 -42.05 2.45
C SER A 236 -4.50 -41.42 3.83
N ASP A 237 -4.36 -40.09 3.95
CA ASP A 237 -4.61 -39.35 5.19
C ASP A 237 -6.11 -39.09 5.46
N LYS A 238 -6.97 -39.17 4.43
CA LYS A 238 -8.42 -38.98 4.57
C LYS A 238 -9.16 -40.19 5.12
N GLU A 239 -8.56 -41.38 5.16
CA GLU A 239 -9.19 -42.60 5.67
C GLU A 239 -9.07 -42.76 7.21
N LYS A 240 -8.48 -41.80 7.94
CA LYS A 240 -8.18 -41.95 9.39
C LYS A 240 -8.79 -40.95 10.38
N GLU A 241 -9.76 -40.10 10.01
CA GLU A 241 -10.49 -39.28 11.01
C GLU A 241 -12.03 -39.38 10.88
N PRO A 242 -12.77 -39.54 11.98
CA PRO A 242 -14.23 -39.68 11.97
C PRO A 242 -14.96 -38.33 11.84
N GLU A 243 -16.20 -38.41 11.37
CA GLU A 243 -17.12 -37.32 11.03
C GLU A 243 -17.43 -36.33 12.19
N GLU A 244 -16.94 -35.09 12.09
CA GLU A 244 -17.53 -33.92 12.74
C GLU A 244 -18.10 -32.98 11.67
N LYS A 245 -19.34 -33.21 11.24
CA LYS A 245 -20.04 -32.33 10.28
C LYS A 245 -21.41 -31.82 10.73
N ASP A 246 -21.81 -32.03 11.98
CA ASP A 246 -23.16 -31.68 12.45
C ASP A 246 -23.25 -30.56 13.51
N ILE A 247 -22.17 -29.82 13.82
CA ILE A 247 -22.21 -28.79 14.89
C ILE A 247 -22.37 -27.34 14.36
N GLU A 248 -22.17 -27.05 13.07
CA GLU A 248 -22.26 -25.67 12.56
C GLU A 248 -23.67 -25.22 12.13
N LYS A 249 -24.64 -26.13 11.97
CA LYS A 249 -26.01 -25.78 11.59
C LYS A 249 -26.86 -25.23 12.74
N GLU A 250 -26.51 -25.47 14.00
CA GLU A 250 -27.28 -24.97 15.16
C GLU A 250 -26.85 -23.58 15.65
N LYS A 251 -25.72 -23.02 15.18
CA LYS A 251 -25.25 -21.69 15.61
C LYS A 251 -25.78 -20.52 14.76
N GLU A 252 -26.32 -20.78 13.57
CA GLU A 252 -26.92 -19.74 12.73
C GLU A 252 -28.37 -19.40 13.13
N GLU A 253 -29.15 -20.34 13.67
CA GLU A 253 -30.54 -20.07 14.08
C GLU A 253 -30.69 -19.31 15.42
N ALA A 254 -29.63 -19.25 16.24
CA ALA A 254 -29.66 -18.54 17.54
C ALA A 254 -29.43 -17.02 17.43
N LYS A 255 -28.80 -16.53 16.36
CA LYS A 255 -28.47 -15.08 16.23
C LYS A 255 -29.59 -14.24 15.60
N GLU A 256 -30.62 -14.87 15.04
CA GLU A 256 -31.74 -14.15 14.42
C GLU A 256 -32.86 -13.79 15.40
N LYS A 257 -32.91 -14.41 16.60
CA LYS A 257 -33.96 -14.14 17.61
C LYS A 257 -33.68 -12.97 18.57
N ASP A 258 -32.43 -12.53 18.72
CA ASP A 258 -32.07 -11.46 19.68
C ASP A 258 -32.24 -10.02 19.16
N LYS A 259 -32.50 -9.81 17.87
CA LYS A 259 -32.68 -8.46 17.29
C LYS A 259 -34.13 -7.98 17.22
N ALA A 260 -35.11 -8.81 17.59
CA ALA A 260 -36.52 -8.46 17.54
C ALA A 260 -37.10 -7.91 18.86
N ALA A 261 -36.35 -7.94 19.97
CA ALA A 261 -36.89 -7.65 21.31
C ALA A 261 -36.65 -6.23 21.86
N ASN A 262 -36.12 -5.28 21.07
CA ASN A 262 -35.84 -3.93 21.59
C ASN A 262 -36.41 -2.81 20.72
N LYS A 263 -37.74 -2.70 20.70
CA LYS A 263 -38.49 -1.49 20.35
C LYS A 263 -39.79 -1.50 21.12
N GLU A 264 -39.96 -0.58 22.08
CA GLU A 264 -41.21 0.17 22.37
C GLU A 264 -41.01 1.17 23.54
N PRO A 265 -41.92 2.15 23.76
CA PRO A 265 -41.56 3.58 23.81
C PRO A 265 -41.73 4.22 25.22
N GLU A 266 -41.00 5.31 25.47
CA GLU A 266 -41.24 6.17 26.64
C GLU A 266 -42.14 7.36 26.28
N GLU A 267 -43.36 7.36 26.81
CA GLU A 267 -44.17 8.57 26.99
C GLU A 267 -44.54 8.76 28.47
N ASN A 268 -44.02 9.87 29.01
CA ASN A 268 -44.73 10.90 29.80
C ASN A 268 -45.12 10.65 31.29
N LYS A 269 -44.61 11.57 32.14
CA LYS A 269 -45.11 12.15 33.42
C LYS A 269 -43.90 12.40 34.35
N GLU A 270 -43.72 13.52 35.04
CA GLU A 270 -44.57 14.63 35.43
C GLU A 270 -43.63 15.78 35.84
N LYS A 271 -43.96 17.02 35.45
CA LYS A 271 -43.36 18.26 35.96
C LYS A 271 -44.24 18.80 37.07
N GLU A 272 -43.68 18.94 38.28
CA GLU A 272 -44.03 19.88 39.35
C GLU A 272 -42.88 19.79 40.38
N ALA A 273 -42.30 20.81 41.00
CA ALA A 273 -42.59 22.24 41.09
C ALA A 273 -41.35 22.97 41.67
N ALA A 274 -41.44 24.31 41.71
CA ALA A 274 -40.57 25.30 42.37
C ALA A 274 -39.27 25.65 41.62
N LYS A 275 -38.97 26.91 41.28
CA LYS A 275 -39.45 28.21 41.75
C LYS A 275 -39.14 29.28 40.71
#